data_AF-A0A4V3EXW5-F1
#
_entry.id   AF-A0A4V3EXW5-F1
#
_cell.length_a   1.000
_cell.length_b   1.000
_cell.length_c   1.000
_cell.angle_alpha   90.00
_cell.angle_beta   90.00
_cell.angle_gamma   90.00
#
_symmetry.space_group_name_H-M   'P 1'
#
loop_
_entity.id
_entity.type
_entity.pdbx_description
1 polymer ?
#
loop_
_entity_poly.entity_id
_entity_poly.type
_entity_poly.pdbx_seq_one_letter_code
_entity_poly.pdbx_strand_id
1 'polypeptide(L)' 'MFQFDSLDIDLALCIRFDRETNALDWALEFTGEELRNLVSPHARGPRLPMVRARRSGIDVTAKFRSAYEALAGMKG' A
#
# COMPACT_ATOMS: atom_id res chain seq x y z
N MET A 1 5.93 2.28 9.47
CA MET A 1 4.62 1.91 10.05
C MET A 1 3.61 2.88 9.48
N PHE A 2 2.46 2.40 9.03
CA PHE A 2 1.40 3.25 8.48
C PHE A 2 0.42 3.60 9.59
N GLN A 3 -0.01 4.86 9.65
CA GLN A 3 -1.00 5.33 10.62
C GLN A 3 -2.17 5.94 9.84
N PHE A 4 -3.38 5.58 10.24
CA PHE A 4 -4.61 6.06 9.63
C PHE A 4 -5.30 7.03 10.58
N ASP A 5 -5.82 8.13 10.03
CA ASP A 5 -6.67 9.05 10.79
C ASP A 5 -8.08 8.47 10.98
N SER A 6 -8.61 7.79 9.95
CA SER A 6 -9.82 6.96 10.01
C SER A 6 -9.66 5.70 9.16
N LEU A 7 -10.52 4.70 9.41
CA LEU A 7 -10.64 3.47 8.61
C LEU A 7 -11.96 3.44 7.81
N ASP A 8 -12.50 4.62 7.53
CA ASP A 8 -13.66 4.79 6.65
C ASP A 8 -13.17 4.80 5.19
N ILE A 9 -12.73 3.62 4.74
CA ILE A 9 -12.17 3.40 3.42
C ILE A 9 -12.67 2.06 2.88
N ASP A 10 -12.91 2.02 1.57
CA ASP A 10 -13.23 0.78 0.86
C ASP A 10 -11.97 -0.01 0.52
N LEU A 11 -10.90 0.71 0.19
CA LEU A 11 -9.65 0.16 -0.32
C LEU A 11 -8.44 0.95 0.21
N ALA A 12 -7.36 0.24 0.52
CA ALA A 12 -6.05 0.81 0.78
C ALA A 12 -4.99 0.19 -0.14
N LEU A 13 -4.07 1.03 -0.61
CA LEU A 13 -2.91 0.61 -1.39
C LEU A 13 -1.63 0.94 -0.61
N CYS A 14 -0.79 -0.05 -0.43
CA CYS A 14 0.54 0.11 0.13
C CYS A 14 1.57 -0.13 -0.96
N ILE A 15 2.26 0.93 -1.38
CA ILE A 15 3.23 0.87 -2.46
C ILE A 15 4.60 1.25 -1.92
N ARG A 16 5.62 0.47 -2.28
CA ARG A 16 7.01 0.76 -1.99
C ARG A 16 7.76 1.03 -3.28
N PHE A 17 8.52 2.11 -3.26
CA PHE A 17 9.49 2.44 -4.30
C PHE A 17 10.89 2.32 -3.71
N ASP A 18 11.81 1.89 -4.56
CA ASP A 18 13.23 2.09 -4.32
C ASP A 18 13.54 3.58 -4.40
N ARG A 19 14.29 4.09 -3.41
CA ARG A 19 14.51 5.54 -3.27
C ARG A 19 15.46 6.08 -4.33
N GLU A 20 16.44 5.29 -4.77
CA GLU A 20 17.52 5.75 -5.63
C GLU A 20 17.11 5.69 -7.10
N THR A 21 16.43 4.61 -7.48
CA THR A 21 16.02 4.33 -8.85
C THR A 21 14.58 4.76 -9.14
N ASN A 22 13.79 5.05 -8.09
CA ASN A 22 12.34 5.26 -8.18
C ASN A 22 11.61 4.07 -8.83
N ALA A 23 12.21 2.88 -8.81
CA ALA A 23 11.61 1.66 -9.29
C ALA A 23 10.55 1.16 -8.30
N LEU A 24 9.45 0.60 -8.81
CA LEU A 24 8.42 0.02 -7.97
C LEU A 24 8.86 -1.36 -7.46
N ASP A 25 9.15 -1.44 -6.16
CA ASP A 25 9.53 -2.70 -5.49
C ASP A 25 8.33 -3.65 -5.42
N TRP A 26 7.28 -3.20 -4.75
CA TRP A 26 6.03 -3.95 -4.58
C TRP A 26 4.84 -3.03 -4.33
N ALA A 27 3.65 -3.54 -4.65
CA ALA A 27 2.36 -2.91 -4.36
C ALA A 27 1.40 -3.95 -3.78
N LEU A 28 0.72 -3.57 -2.70
CA LEU A 28 -0.23 -4.42 -1.98
C LEU A 28 -1.56 -3.72 -1.85
N GLU A 29 -2.63 -4.47 -2.07
CA GLU A 29 -4.01 -4.01 -1.93
C GLU A 29 -4.66 -4.66 -0.71
N PHE A 30 -5.47 -3.86 0.01
CA PHE A 30 -6.26 -4.30 1.16
C PHE A 30 -7.65 -3.72 1.05
N THR A 31 -8.67 -4.53 1.29
CA THR A 31 -10.03 -4.05 1.56
C THR A 31 -10.07 -3.34 2.92
N GLY A 32 -11.07 -2.47 3.12
CA GLY A 32 -11.30 -1.85 4.43
C GLY A 32 -11.50 -2.87 5.56
N GLU A 33 -12.14 -4.02 5.26
CA GLU A 33 -12.35 -5.10 6.23
C GLU A 33 -11.03 -5.78 6.64
N GLU A 34 -10.20 -6.17 5.66
CA GLU A 34 -8.87 -6.74 5.94
C GLU A 34 -8.03 -5.77 6.74
N LEU A 35 -8.04 -4.48 6.37
CA LEU A 35 -7.26 -3.48 7.08
C LEU A 35 -7.68 -3.34 8.54
N ARG A 36 -9.00 -3.32 8.82
CA ARG A 36 -9.54 -3.28 10.19
C ARG A 36 -9.07 -4.46 11.05
N ASN A 37 -8.86 -5.63 10.45
CA ASN A 37 -8.35 -6.82 11.14
C ASN A 37 -6.82 -6.82 11.33
N LEU A 38 -6.08 -6.04 10.54
CA LEU A 38 -4.61 -6.02 10.56
C LEU A 38 -4.03 -4.93 11.45
N VAL A 39 -4.74 -3.82 11.60
CA VAL A 39 -4.31 -2.68 12.40
C VAL A 39 -4.35 -2.97 13.90
N SER A 40 -3.47 -2.30 14.64
CA SER A 40 -3.49 -2.25 16.09
C SER A 40 -4.01 -0.88 16.56
N PRO A 41 -4.78 -0.81 17.66
CA PRO A 41 -5.16 0.45 18.28
C PRO A 41 -3.94 1.29 18.66
N HIS A 42 -4.04 2.61 18.54
CA HIS A 42 -3.01 3.53 19.00
C HIS A 42 -3.59 4.93 19.28
N ALA A 43 -2.95 5.69 20.19
CA ALA A 43 -3.45 6.97 20.70
C ALA A 43 -3.72 8.06 19.65
N ARG A 44 -3.13 7.93 18.45
CA ARG A 44 -3.28 8.90 17.34
C ARG A 44 -4.01 8.31 16.13
N GLY A 45 -4.68 7.18 16.31
CA GLY A 45 -5.36 6.45 15.24
C GLY A 45 -4.72 5.08 14.96
N PRO A 46 -5.46 4.18 14.28
CA PRO A 46 -5.02 2.80 14.04
C PRO A 46 -3.71 2.72 13.27
N ARG A 47 -2.88 1.74 13.62
CA ARG A 47 -1.56 1.54 13.01
C ARG A 47 -1.44 0.19 12.33
N LEU A 48 -0.91 0.18 11.12
CA LEU A 48 -0.54 -1.03 10.40
C LEU A 48 0.99 -1.21 10.43
N PRO A 49 1.51 -2.20 11.17
CA PRO A 49 2.91 -2.59 11.08
C PRO A 49 3.28 -3.04 9.66
N MET A 50 4.44 -2.60 9.15
CA MET A 50 4.87 -2.95 7.79
C MET A 50 4.96 -4.47 7.57
N VAL A 51 5.40 -5.22 8.58
CA VAL A 51 5.49 -6.68 8.51
C VAL A 51 4.12 -7.33 8.32
N ARG A 52 3.07 -6.78 8.96
CA ARG A 52 1.69 -7.26 8.76
C ARG A 52 1.17 -6.87 7.38
N ALA A 53 1.42 -5.63 6.95
CA ALA A 53 1.08 -5.19 5.59
C ALA A 53 1.66 -6.16 4.54
N ARG A 54 2.97 -6.44 4.63
CA ARG A 54 3.68 -7.25 3.63
C ARG A 54 3.17 -8.69 3.51
N ARG A 55 2.61 -9.26 4.58
CA ARG A 55 2.18 -10.66 4.65
C ARG A 55 0.71 -10.88 4.32
N SER A 56 -0.12 -9.85 4.35
CA SER A 56 -1.58 -10.00 4.33
C SER A 56 -2.29 -9.29 3.19
N GLY A 57 -1.62 -8.44 2.42
CA GLY A 57 -2.21 -7.78 1.26
C GLY A 57 -2.17 -8.63 0.00
N ILE A 58 -3.09 -8.36 -0.93
CA ILE A 58 -3.09 -8.95 -2.27
C ILE A 58 -1.96 -8.29 -3.07
N ASP A 59 -1.06 -9.10 -3.64
CA ASP A 59 0.04 -8.59 -4.46
C ASP A 59 -0.50 -8.08 -5.81
N VAL A 60 -0.45 -6.76 -5.97
CA VAL A 60 -0.87 -6.05 -7.19
C VAL A 60 0.34 -5.39 -7.88
N THR A 61 1.55 -5.83 -7.56
CA THR A 61 2.81 -5.26 -8.06
C THR A 61 2.85 -5.21 -9.59
N ALA A 62 2.48 -6.30 -10.27
CA ALA A 62 2.51 -6.36 -11.73
C ALA A 62 1.58 -5.31 -12.37
N LYS A 63 0.36 -5.17 -11.86
CA LYS A 63 -0.63 -4.18 -12.32
C LYS A 63 -0.08 -2.75 -12.18
N PHE A 64 0.52 -2.45 -11.03
CA PHE A 64 1.08 -1.13 -10.78
C PHE A 64 2.36 -0.84 -11.58
N ARG A 65 3.21 -1.85 -11.82
CA ARG A 65 4.38 -1.69 -12.70
C ARG A 65 3.94 -1.31 -14.12
N SER A 66 3.00 -2.06 -14.69
CA SER A 66 2.48 -1.76 -16.03
C SER A 66 1.83 -0.37 -16.11
N ALA A 67 1.07 0.03 -15.09
CA ALA A 67 0.50 1.38 -15.04
C ALA A 67 1.57 2.48 -14.92
N TYR A 68 2.61 2.25 -14.11
CA TYR A 68 3.69 3.21 -13.92
C TYR A 68 4.56 3.38 -15.17
N GLU A 69 4.86 2.28 -15.86
CA GLU A 69 5.56 2.29 -17.15
C GLU A 69 4.75 3.02 -18.23
N ALA A 70 3.44 2.77 -18.31
CA ALA A 70 2.55 3.48 -19.23
C ALA A 70 2.54 5.00 -18.98
N LEU A 71 2.49 5.43 -17.71
CA LEU A 71 2.55 6.85 -17.34
C LEU A 71 3.90 7.49 -17.69
N ALA A 72 5.01 6.77 -17.52
CA ALA A 72 6.33 7.25 -17.91
C ALA A 72 6.44 7.42 -19.43
N GLY A 73 5.88 6.48 -20.21
CA GLY A 73 5.82 6.57 -21.67
C GLY A 73 4.97 7.73 -22.20
N MET A 74 3.96 8.18 -21.45
CA MET A 74 3.14 9.34 -21.80
C MET A 74 3.82 10.71 -21.55
N LYS A 75 4.97 10.73 -20.87
CA LYS A 75 5.75 11.97 -20.63
C LYS A 75 6.83 12.23 -21.69
N GLY A 76 6.96 11.35 -22.70
CA GLY A 76 7.80 11.54 -23.88
C GLY A 76 7.01 12.06 -25.07
#